data_AF-A0A5K0YFX0-F1
#
_entry.id   AF-A0A5K0YFX0-F1
#
_cell.length_a   1.000
_cell.length_b   1.000
_cell.length_c   1.000
_cell.angle_alpha   90.00
_cell.angle_beta   90.00
_cell.angle_gamma   90.00
#
_symmetry.space_group_name_H-M   'P 1'
#
loop_
_entity.id
_entity.type
_entity.pdbx_description
1 polymer ?
#
loop_
_entity_poly.entity_id
_entity_poly.type
_entity_poly.pdbx_seq_one_letter_code
_entity_poly.pdbx_strand_id
1 'polypeptide(L)' 'VRVEYHGDAAVVEVAGSFNGWHHPIRMEADATSGIQNTSGA' A
#
# COMPACT_ATOMS: atom_id res chain seq x y z
N VAL A 1 -3.12 15.07 4.22
CA VAL A 1 -3.15 13.78 4.94
C VAL A 1 -2.24 12.83 4.19
N ARG A 2 -1.39 12.07 4.91
CA ARG A 2 -0.58 10.99 4.34
C ARG A 2 -1.01 9.69 5.01
N VAL A 3 -1.22 8.64 4.23
CA VAL A 3 -1.58 7.30 4.72
C VAL A 3 -0.51 6.35 4.22
N GLU A 4 0.00 5.51 5.12
CA GLU A 4 1.05 4.54 4.84
C GLU A 4 0.56 3.16 5.25
N TYR A 5 0.89 2.16 4.44
CA TYR A 5 0.64 0.76 4.74
C TYR A 5 1.96 0.06 4.96
N HIS A 6 2.06 -0.69 6.06
CA HIS A 6 3.24 -1.46 6.44
C HIS A 6 2.85 -2.93 6.48
N GLY A 7 3.07 -3.64 5.36
CA GLY A 7 2.74 -5.06 5.21
C GLY A 7 2.97 -5.55 3.78
N ASP A 8 2.87 -6.86 3.57
CA ASP A 8 3.08 -7.48 2.27
C ASP A 8 1.75 -7.58 1.51
N ALA A 9 1.63 -6.82 0.42
CA ALA A 9 0.47 -6.85 -0.45
C ALA A 9 0.85 -6.53 -1.90
N ALA A 10 0.24 -7.24 -2.85
CA ALA A 10 0.43 -6.97 -4.28
C ALA A 10 -0.27 -5.67 -4.72
N VAL A 11 -1.40 -5.34 -4.09
CA VAL A 11 -2.19 -4.12 -4.32
C VAL A 11 -2.72 -3.65 -2.97
N VAL A 12 -2.63 -2.36 -2.71
CA VAL A 12 -3.23 -1.73 -1.53
C VAL A 12 -4.17 -0.63 -2.00
N GLU A 13 -5.36 -0.57 -1.42
CA GLU A 13 -6.38 0.43 -1.75
C GLU A 13 -6.92 1.06 -0.46
N VAL A 14 -7.23 2.36 -0.51
CA VAL A 14 -7.79 3.10 0.61
C VAL A 14 -9.21 3.57 0.30
N ALA A 15 -10.12 3.34 1.23
CA ALA A 15 -11.50 3.82 1.20
C ALA A 15 -11.94 4.32 2.58
N GLY A 16 -12.83 5.30 2.59
CA GLY A 16 -13.30 5.95 3.81
C GLY A 16 -14.48 6.89 3.54
N SER A 17 -14.96 7.53 4.59
CA SER A 17 -16.02 8.55 4.46
C SER A 17 -15.64 9.68 3.51
N PHE A 18 -14.35 9.99 3.38
CA PHE A 18 -13.82 11.02 2.48
C PHE A 18 -13.99 10.70 0.98
N ASN A 19 -14.15 9.42 0.60
CA ASN A 19 -14.42 9.00 -0.79
C ASN A 19 -15.71 8.16 -0.92
N GLY A 20 -16.61 8.30 0.06
CA GLY A 20 -17.91 7.64 0.05
C GLY A 20 -17.83 6.11 0.13
N TRP A 21 -16.72 5.52 0.56
CA TRP A 21 -16.49 4.07 0.70
C TRP A 21 -16.53 3.23 -0.59
N HIS A 22 -17.13 3.74 -1.66
CA HIS A 22 -17.38 3.01 -2.90
C HIS A 22 -16.38 3.31 -4.02
N HIS A 23 -15.45 4.25 -3.81
CA HIS A 23 -14.46 4.66 -4.80
C HIS A 23 -13.04 4.47 -4.25
N PRO A 24 -12.54 3.21 -4.23
CA PRO A 24 -11.22 2.92 -3.69
C PRO A 24 -10.14 3.69 -4.46
N ILE A 25 -9.16 4.19 -3.72
CA ILE A 25 -7.98 4.87 -4.28
C ILE A 25 -6.81 3.90 -4.13
N ARG A 26 -6.21 3.52 -5.25
CA ARG A 26 -5.02 2.66 -5.26
C ARG A 26 -3.84 3.40 -4.64
N MET A 27 -3.16 2.76 -3.69
CA MET A 27 -1.94 3.28 -3.11
C MET A 27 -0.77 2.99 -4.03
N GLU A 28 0.11 3.99 -4.18
CA GLU A 28 1.36 3.80 -4.88
C GLU A 28 2.29 2.91 -4.04
N ALA A 29 2.87 1.91 -4.69
CA ALA A 29 3.95 1.17 -4.09
C ALA A 29 5.13 2.13 -3.91
N ASP A 30 5.65 2.23 -2.69
CA ASP A 30 6.88 2.96 -2.48
C ASP A 30 7.98 2.20 -3.24
N ALA A 31 8.44 2.74 -4.37
CA ALA A 31 9.45 2.09 -5.22
C ALA A 31 10.77 1.80 -4.48
N THR A 32 10.92 2.39 -3.29
CA THR A 32 12.03 2.19 -2.35
C THR A 32 11.87 0.95 -1.47
N SER A 33 10.65 0.44 -1.27
CA SER A 33 10.37 -0.85 -0.62
C SER A 33 10.53 -1.99 -1.63
N GLY A 34 11.68 -2.03 -2.29
CA GLY A 34 12.11 -3.24 -2.98
C GLY A 34 12.20 -4.35 -1.96
N ILE A 35 11.39 -5.40 -2.15
CA ILE A 35 11.45 -6.64 -1.38
C ILE A 35 12.93 -7.04 -1.30
N GLN A 36 13.56 -6.81 -0.15
CA GLN A 36 14.86 -7.40 0.12
C GLN A 36 14.56 -8.88 0.34
N ASN A 37 14.65 -9.65 -0.74
CA ASN A 37 14.71 -11.10 -0.64
C ASN A 37 15.99 -11.42 0.15
N THR A 38 15.89 -11.47 1.48
CA THR A 38 16.93 -12.02 2.34
C THR A 38 16.86 -13.54 2.21
N SER A 39 17.24 -14.04 1.04
CA SER A 39 17.65 -15.43 0.90
C SER A 39 18.88 -15.60 1.79
N GLY A 40 18.66 -16.18 2.97
CA GLY A 40 19.71 -16.44 3.95
C GLY A 40 20.84 -17.30 3.37
N ALA A 41 22.06 -16.94 3.76
CA ALA A 41 23.25 -17.77 3.68
C ALA A 41 23.97 -17.69 5.03
#